data_AF-A0A8I0MRI8-F1
#
_entry.id   AF-A0A8I0MRI8-F1
#
_cell.length_a   1.000
_cell.length_b   1.000
_cell.length_c   1.000
_cell.angle_alpha   90.00
_cell.angle_beta   90.00
_cell.angle_gamma   90.00
#
_symmetry.space_group_name_H-M   'P 1'
#
loop_
_entity.id
_entity.type
_entity.pdbx_description
1 polymer ?
#
loop_
_entity_poly.entity_id
_entity_poly.type
_entity_poly.pdbx_seq_one_letter_code
_entity_poly.pdbx_strand_id
1 'polypeptide(L)'
;LGNNVTVNVNDPSGYAKGIILQGNNSTLTANQLAVDVVGQTSAVGININGNSAHADLGTGSTIKSSGDGVVVGHSSTLLASQLSIESTSGTGLSINDYGSSVDLGSGSQIKTDGGTGIYIGGLNGNSANGVARFTATNLTIDVQGHSASGINVQRNSVVDLGTNSTIKTHGDYAHGIWSFGQV
;
A
#
# COMPACT_ATOMS: atom_id res chain seq x y z
N LEU A 1 3.16 -17.14 -7.78
CA LEU A 1 4.54 -17.22 -7.27
C LEU A 1 4.55 -18.22 -6.12
N GLY A 2 5.63 -18.99 -5.95
CA GLY A 2 5.76 -19.90 -4.81
C GLY A 2 6.11 -19.15 -3.52
N ASN A 3 6.58 -19.90 -2.52
CA ASN A 3 7.15 -19.33 -1.30
C ASN A 3 8.55 -18.75 -1.56
N ASN A 4 8.94 -17.72 -0.80
CA ASN A 4 10.32 -17.21 -0.75
C ASN A 4 10.88 -16.74 -2.10
N VAL A 5 10.02 -16.12 -2.92
CA VAL A 5 10.46 -15.52 -4.18
C VAL A 5 11.06 -14.14 -3.91
N THR A 6 12.11 -13.80 -4.65
CA THR A 6 12.70 -12.46 -4.62
C THR A 6 12.56 -11.79 -5.98
N VAL A 7 12.14 -10.53 -6.00
CA VAL A 7 12.15 -9.63 -7.15
C VAL A 7 13.02 -8.43 -6.80
N ASN A 8 14.08 -8.20 -7.57
CA ASN A 8 14.98 -7.06 -7.38
C ASN A 8 15.04 -6.25 -8.67
N VAL A 9 14.77 -4.95 -8.57
CA VAL A 9 14.89 -3.98 -9.65
C VAL A 9 15.78 -2.84 -9.19
N ASN A 10 16.91 -2.66 -9.86
CA ASN A 10 17.87 -1.61 -9.52
C ASN A 10 18.20 -0.79 -10.77
N ASP A 11 17.45 0.30 -10.97
CA ASP A 11 17.71 1.32 -12.00
C ASP A 11 17.68 2.71 -11.35
N PRO A 12 18.75 3.11 -10.65
CA PRO A 12 18.78 4.31 -9.82
C PRO A 12 18.46 5.62 -10.56
N SER A 13 18.59 5.66 -11.89
CA SER A 13 18.31 6.83 -12.72
C SER A 13 17.00 6.73 -13.51
N GLY A 14 16.43 5.54 -13.62
CA GLY A 14 15.34 5.27 -14.55
C GLY A 14 14.00 5.01 -13.89
N TYR A 15 13.15 4.33 -14.67
CA TYR A 15 11.79 3.95 -14.29
C TYR A 15 11.81 2.53 -13.73
N ALA A 16 11.55 2.38 -12.44
CA ALA A 16 11.65 1.10 -11.75
C ALA A 16 10.27 0.60 -11.29
N LYS A 17 9.86 -0.59 -11.69
CA LYS A 17 8.64 -1.23 -11.17
C LYS A 17 8.94 -2.70 -10.87
N GLY A 18 8.68 -3.14 -9.64
CA GLY A 18 8.92 -4.51 -9.21
C GLY A 18 7.95 -5.48 -9.87
N ILE A 19 6.68 -5.43 -9.45
CA ILE A 19 5.61 -6.28 -9.98
C ILE A 19 4.47 -5.42 -10.50
N ILE A 20 3.94 -5.77 -11.67
CA ILE A 20 2.79 -5.09 -12.28
C ILE A 20 1.70 -6.12 -12.59
N LEU A 21 0.53 -5.93 -11.99
CA LEU A 21 -0.70 -6.66 -12.31
C LEU A 21 -1.62 -5.73 -13.09
N GLN A 22 -1.54 -5.76 -14.41
CA GLN A 22 -2.28 -4.84 -15.29
C GLN A 22 -3.44 -5.49 -16.04
N GLY A 23 -3.44 -6.81 -16.22
CA GLY A 23 -4.55 -7.51 -16.87
C GLY A 23 -5.79 -7.53 -15.99
N ASN A 24 -6.97 -7.33 -16.58
CA ASN A 24 -8.24 -7.46 -15.86
C ASN A 24 -8.39 -8.86 -15.25
N ASN A 25 -8.91 -8.96 -14.04
CA ASN A 25 -9.11 -10.22 -13.30
C ASN A 25 -7.82 -11.04 -13.12
N SER A 26 -6.64 -10.42 -13.24
CA SER A 26 -5.37 -11.12 -13.01
C SER A 26 -5.23 -11.46 -11.54
N THR A 27 -4.58 -12.60 -11.27
CA THR A 27 -4.30 -13.05 -9.91
C THR A 27 -2.80 -13.17 -9.67
N LEU A 28 -2.32 -12.66 -8.54
CA LEU A 28 -1.02 -12.95 -7.97
C LEU A 28 -1.22 -13.66 -6.64
N THR A 29 -0.66 -14.85 -6.50
CA THR A 29 -0.54 -15.52 -5.20
C THR A 29 0.95 -15.66 -4.88
N ALA A 30 1.34 -15.31 -3.67
CA ALA A 30 2.71 -15.44 -3.16
C ALA A 30 2.67 -15.59 -1.64
N ASN A 31 3.80 -15.95 -1.04
CA ASN A 31 3.96 -15.99 0.41
C ASN A 31 5.44 -15.83 0.74
N GLN A 32 5.79 -15.01 1.73
CA GLN A 32 7.17 -14.59 1.99
C GLN A 32 7.85 -14.05 0.71
N LEU A 33 7.13 -13.24 -0.05
CA LEU A 33 7.67 -12.56 -1.23
C LEU A 33 8.54 -11.38 -0.79
N ALA A 34 9.76 -11.30 -1.29
CA ALA A 34 10.63 -10.13 -1.15
C ALA A 34 10.66 -9.33 -2.46
N VAL A 35 10.29 -8.05 -2.41
CA VAL A 35 10.41 -7.12 -3.52
C VAL A 35 11.29 -5.95 -3.09
N ASP A 36 12.34 -5.66 -3.85
CA ASP A 36 13.24 -4.54 -3.63
C ASP A 36 13.38 -3.73 -4.93
N VAL A 37 13.00 -2.45 -4.89
CA VAL A 37 12.92 -1.58 -6.07
C VAL A 37 13.64 -0.27 -5.80
N VAL A 38 14.70 -0.03 -6.55
CA VAL A 38 15.47 1.22 -6.55
C VAL A 38 15.33 1.89 -7.91
N GLY A 39 14.77 3.11 -7.92
CA GLY A 39 14.78 4.00 -9.07
C GLY A 39 14.42 5.45 -8.74
N GLN A 40 14.84 6.37 -9.61
CA GLN A 40 14.59 7.81 -9.42
C GLN A 40 13.19 8.22 -9.89
N THR A 41 12.68 7.61 -10.95
CA THR A 41 11.42 8.06 -11.57
C THR A 41 10.33 7.01 -11.37
N SER A 42 9.24 7.40 -10.70
CA SER A 42 8.04 6.56 -10.53
C SER A 42 8.34 5.13 -10.05
N ALA A 43 9.26 5.00 -9.09
CA ALA A 43 9.58 3.72 -8.48
C ALA A 43 8.35 3.15 -7.75
N VAL A 44 7.97 1.91 -8.06
CA VAL A 44 6.85 1.20 -7.39
C VAL A 44 7.23 -0.24 -7.07
N GLY A 45 7.05 -0.66 -5.82
CA GLY A 45 7.25 -2.05 -5.41
C GLY A 45 6.28 -2.99 -6.12
N ILE A 46 4.98 -2.85 -5.81
CA ILE A 46 3.90 -3.62 -6.46
C ILE A 46 2.81 -2.68 -6.94
N ASN A 47 2.40 -2.85 -8.20
CA ASN A 47 1.37 -2.05 -8.85
C ASN A 47 0.22 -2.96 -9.33
N ILE A 48 -0.92 -2.91 -8.64
CA ILE A 48 -2.14 -3.68 -8.93
C ILE A 48 -3.17 -2.74 -9.54
N ASN A 49 -3.25 -2.72 -10.88
CA ASN A 49 -4.02 -1.74 -11.64
C ASN A 49 -4.84 -2.33 -12.80
N GLY A 50 -4.92 -3.65 -12.92
CA GLY A 50 -5.94 -4.29 -13.76
C GLY A 50 -7.33 -4.13 -13.15
N ASN A 51 -8.39 -4.08 -13.96
CA ASN A 51 -9.75 -4.02 -13.43
C ASN A 51 -10.07 -5.31 -12.68
N SER A 52 -10.49 -5.20 -11.41
CA SER A 52 -10.79 -6.33 -10.53
C SER A 52 -9.64 -7.34 -10.39
N ALA A 53 -8.38 -6.88 -10.37
CA ALA A 53 -7.25 -7.77 -10.11
C ALA A 53 -7.18 -8.17 -8.64
N HIS A 54 -6.55 -9.31 -8.36
CA HIS A 54 -6.41 -9.86 -7.02
C HIS A 54 -4.94 -10.19 -6.73
N ALA A 55 -4.45 -9.73 -5.58
CA ALA A 55 -3.16 -10.17 -5.06
C ALA A 55 -3.34 -10.73 -3.64
N ASP A 56 -2.81 -11.92 -3.41
CA ASP A 56 -2.62 -12.51 -2.09
C ASP A 56 -1.12 -12.70 -1.89
N LEU A 57 -0.53 -11.92 -0.99
CA LEU A 57 0.89 -11.98 -0.65
C LEU A 57 1.15 -12.88 0.56
N GLY A 58 0.14 -13.58 1.06
CA GLY A 58 0.25 -14.51 2.17
C GLY A 58 0.76 -13.84 3.43
N THR A 59 1.68 -14.51 4.12
CA THR A 59 2.24 -14.05 5.40
C THR A 59 3.72 -13.70 5.24
N GLY A 60 4.16 -12.60 5.86
CA GLY A 60 5.59 -12.29 6.01
C GLY A 60 6.28 -11.82 4.73
N SER A 61 5.52 -11.31 3.75
CA SER A 61 6.09 -10.67 2.56
C SER A 61 6.71 -9.31 2.92
N THR A 62 7.72 -8.88 2.17
CA THR A 62 8.45 -7.62 2.39
C THR A 62 8.60 -6.85 1.09
N ILE A 63 8.19 -5.58 1.09
CA ILE A 63 8.26 -4.69 -0.06
C ILE A 63 9.12 -3.49 0.30
N LYS A 64 10.18 -3.24 -0.45
CA LYS A 64 11.05 -2.08 -0.34
C LYS A 64 11.03 -1.31 -1.65
N SER A 65 10.84 0.01 -1.58
CA SER A 65 10.78 0.86 -2.76
C SER A 65 11.39 2.22 -2.48
N SER A 66 12.16 2.75 -3.43
CA SER A 66 12.60 4.15 -3.36
C SER A 66 11.45 5.15 -3.59
N GLY A 67 10.33 4.69 -4.14
CA GLY A 67 9.09 5.47 -4.36
C GLY A 67 7.92 4.87 -3.59
N ASP A 68 6.81 4.60 -4.29
CA ASP A 68 5.63 4.00 -3.68
C ASP A 68 5.87 2.52 -3.36
N GLY A 69 5.39 2.05 -2.21
CA GLY A 69 5.53 0.66 -1.81
C GLY A 69 4.56 -0.22 -2.61
N VAL A 70 3.27 -0.07 -2.34
CA VAL A 70 2.20 -0.82 -3.00
C VAL A 70 1.09 0.12 -3.45
N VAL A 71 0.64 -0.05 -4.69
CA VAL A 71 -0.50 0.68 -5.27
C VAL A 71 -1.58 -0.32 -5.66
N VAL A 72 -2.80 -0.09 -5.18
CA VAL A 72 -4.00 -0.87 -5.50
C VAL A 72 -5.05 0.07 -6.08
N GLY A 73 -5.59 -0.26 -7.25
CA GLY A 73 -6.57 0.57 -7.95
C GLY A 73 -7.62 -0.25 -8.70
N HIS A 74 -8.55 0.43 -9.38
CA HIS A 74 -9.49 -0.19 -10.32
C HIS A 74 -10.31 -1.36 -9.74
N SER A 75 -10.86 -1.19 -8.54
CA SER A 75 -11.63 -2.21 -7.82
C SER A 75 -10.85 -3.51 -7.55
N SER A 76 -9.52 -3.41 -7.48
CA SER A 76 -8.64 -4.53 -7.17
C SER A 76 -8.50 -4.76 -5.68
N THR A 77 -7.98 -5.94 -5.34
CA THR A 77 -7.86 -6.39 -3.96
C THR A 77 -6.44 -6.84 -3.63
N LEU A 78 -5.99 -6.53 -2.40
CA LEU A 78 -4.75 -7.03 -1.83
C LEU A 78 -5.03 -7.69 -0.47
N LEU A 79 -4.58 -8.93 -0.30
CA LEU A 79 -4.57 -9.65 0.97
C LEU A 79 -3.13 -9.90 1.40
N ALA A 80 -2.84 -9.66 2.67
CA ALA A 80 -1.59 -10.06 3.30
C ALA A 80 -1.72 -10.12 4.81
N SER A 81 -0.76 -10.74 5.51
CA SER A 81 -0.55 -10.55 6.94
C SER A 81 0.93 -10.49 7.26
N GLN A 82 1.31 -9.82 8.35
CA GLN A 82 2.72 -9.56 8.67
C GLN A 82 3.50 -8.98 7.47
N LEU A 83 2.83 -8.18 6.63
CA LEU A 83 3.43 -7.54 5.47
C LEU A 83 4.31 -6.38 5.97
N SER A 84 5.55 -6.31 5.52
CA SER A 84 6.42 -5.16 5.77
C SER A 84 6.54 -4.32 4.51
N ILE A 85 6.22 -3.02 4.59
CA ILE A 85 6.43 -2.07 3.49
C ILE A 85 7.40 -0.98 3.96
N GLU A 86 8.46 -0.74 3.18
CA GLU A 86 9.39 0.37 3.37
C GLU A 86 9.45 1.23 2.11
N SER A 87 9.12 2.52 2.24
CA SER A 87 9.16 3.50 1.14
C SER A 87 10.02 4.71 1.49
N THR A 88 10.98 5.09 0.65
CA THR A 88 11.91 6.20 1.00
C THR A 88 11.45 7.58 0.55
N SER A 89 10.54 7.69 -0.43
CA SER A 89 10.04 9.01 -0.89
C SER A 89 8.58 9.03 -1.31
N GLY A 90 7.96 7.87 -1.51
CA GLY A 90 6.57 7.74 -1.91
C GLY A 90 5.64 7.33 -0.77
N THR A 91 4.41 6.99 -1.16
CA THR A 91 3.40 6.45 -0.24
C THR A 91 3.69 4.98 0.04
N GLY A 92 3.62 4.55 1.30
CA GLY A 92 3.77 3.15 1.66
C GLY A 92 2.72 2.28 0.96
N LEU A 93 1.45 2.58 1.20
CA LEU A 93 0.30 1.91 0.59
C LEU A 93 -0.70 2.92 0.03
N SER A 94 -0.99 2.84 -1.27
CA SER A 94 -1.98 3.67 -1.94
C SER A 94 -3.16 2.83 -2.42
N ILE A 95 -4.37 3.17 -1.97
CA ILE A 95 -5.63 2.48 -2.29
C ILE A 95 -6.54 3.46 -3.03
N ASN A 96 -6.71 3.23 -4.33
CA ASN A 96 -7.36 4.17 -5.24
C ASN A 96 -8.65 3.57 -5.80
N ASP A 97 -9.60 4.45 -6.11
CA ASP A 97 -10.83 4.13 -6.82
C ASP A 97 -11.88 3.38 -6.00
N TYR A 98 -13.14 3.51 -6.43
CA TYR A 98 -14.25 2.75 -5.87
C TYR A 98 -13.99 1.24 -5.98
N GLY A 99 -14.41 0.51 -4.95
CA GLY A 99 -14.33 -0.96 -4.86
C GLY A 99 -12.95 -1.51 -4.54
N SER A 100 -11.88 -0.71 -4.58
CA SER A 100 -10.55 -1.22 -4.26
C SER A 100 -10.45 -1.50 -2.77
N SER A 101 -9.86 -2.65 -2.42
CA SER A 101 -9.77 -3.07 -1.02
C SER A 101 -8.43 -3.66 -0.67
N VAL A 102 -7.99 -3.40 0.56
CA VAL A 102 -6.78 -4.00 1.11
C VAL A 102 -7.07 -4.51 2.51
N ASP A 103 -6.72 -5.78 2.74
CA ASP A 103 -6.71 -6.40 4.06
C ASP A 103 -5.27 -6.81 4.40
N LEU A 104 -4.68 -6.13 5.37
CA LEU A 104 -3.34 -6.42 5.85
C LEU A 104 -3.32 -7.36 7.06
N GLY A 105 -4.47 -7.96 7.40
CA GLY A 105 -4.58 -8.96 8.45
C GLY A 105 -4.00 -8.45 9.78
N SER A 106 -3.22 -9.30 10.45
CA SER A 106 -2.55 -8.96 11.71
C SER A 106 -1.04 -8.74 11.54
N GLY A 107 -0.50 -7.73 12.25
CA GLY A 107 0.94 -7.60 12.48
C GLY A 107 1.73 -7.01 11.31
N SER A 108 1.05 -6.41 10.33
CA SER A 108 1.70 -5.71 9.22
C SER A 108 2.36 -4.41 9.69
N GLN A 109 3.37 -3.95 8.95
CA GLN A 109 4.19 -2.79 9.26
C GLN A 109 4.40 -1.95 8.01
N ILE A 110 4.25 -0.64 8.15
CA ILE A 110 4.49 0.33 7.07
C ILE A 110 5.43 1.39 7.61
N LYS A 111 6.57 1.55 6.97
CA LYS A 111 7.55 2.59 7.29
C LYS A 111 7.78 3.48 6.07
N THR A 112 7.74 4.79 6.25
CA THR A 112 8.12 5.72 5.20
C THR A 112 9.05 6.83 5.70
N ASP A 113 10.00 7.23 4.87
CA ASP A 113 10.96 8.33 5.13
C ASP A 113 10.64 9.55 4.25
N GLY A 114 9.37 9.94 4.28
CA GLY A 114 8.72 10.87 3.36
C GLY A 114 7.35 10.36 2.94
N GLY A 115 6.52 11.22 2.37
CA GLY A 115 5.20 10.84 1.86
C GLY A 115 4.17 10.49 2.95
N THR A 116 3.18 9.66 2.58
CA THR A 116 2.11 9.19 3.47
C THR A 116 2.28 7.70 3.74
N GLY A 117 2.02 7.24 4.98
CA GLY A 117 2.03 5.81 5.29
C GLY A 117 0.98 5.06 4.47
N ILE A 118 -0.29 5.43 4.64
CA ILE A 118 -1.43 4.93 3.86
C ILE A 118 -2.23 6.07 3.26
N TYR A 119 -2.41 6.05 1.95
CA TYR A 119 -3.42 6.84 1.27
C TYR A 119 -4.59 5.95 0.86
N ILE A 120 -5.81 6.41 1.08
CA ILE A 120 -7.01 5.74 0.58
C ILE A 120 -8.02 6.75 0.04
N GLY A 121 -8.52 6.52 -1.17
CA GLY A 121 -9.52 7.37 -1.80
C GLY A 121 -10.35 6.71 -2.89
N GLY A 122 -11.65 6.60 -2.64
CA GLY A 122 -12.67 6.16 -3.62
C GLY A 122 -13.12 7.31 -4.52
N LEU A 123 -12.17 7.93 -5.22
CA LEU A 123 -12.41 9.19 -5.95
C LEU A 123 -12.75 8.98 -7.43
N ASN A 124 -12.30 7.88 -8.03
CA ASN A 124 -12.56 7.54 -9.44
C ASN A 124 -13.08 6.11 -9.60
N GLY A 125 -13.37 5.71 -10.84
CA GLY A 125 -13.95 4.40 -11.15
C GLY A 125 -15.47 4.38 -11.02
N ASN A 126 -16.05 3.19 -10.90
CA ASN A 126 -17.50 3.00 -10.83
C ASN A 126 -17.99 2.93 -9.37
N SER A 127 -18.78 3.91 -8.94
CA SER A 127 -19.32 3.97 -7.58
C SER A 127 -20.22 2.80 -7.20
N ALA A 128 -20.77 2.07 -8.19
CA ALA A 128 -21.52 0.85 -7.94
C ALA A 128 -20.67 -0.28 -7.33
N ASN A 129 -19.34 -0.19 -7.45
CA ASN A 129 -18.42 -1.17 -6.86
C ASN A 129 -18.22 -0.94 -5.34
N GLY A 130 -18.83 0.10 -4.77
CA GLY A 130 -18.73 0.44 -3.36
C GLY A 130 -17.52 1.32 -3.04
N VAL A 131 -17.42 1.76 -1.79
CA VAL A 131 -16.31 2.60 -1.29
C VAL A 131 -14.96 1.86 -1.32
N ALA A 132 -13.85 2.60 -1.35
CA ALA A 132 -12.54 2.01 -1.10
C ALA A 132 -12.43 1.54 0.35
N ARG A 133 -11.77 0.41 0.61
CA ARG A 133 -11.70 -0.18 1.96
C ARG A 133 -10.28 -0.54 2.38
N PHE A 134 -9.96 -0.30 3.64
CA PHE A 134 -8.73 -0.76 4.27
C PHE A 134 -9.04 -1.41 5.62
N THR A 135 -8.51 -2.62 5.85
CA THR A 135 -8.63 -3.32 7.13
C THR A 135 -7.28 -3.81 7.62
N ALA A 136 -7.03 -3.72 8.92
CA ALA A 136 -5.89 -4.32 9.58
C ALA A 136 -6.13 -4.49 11.09
N THR A 137 -5.28 -5.24 11.78
CA THR A 137 -5.20 -5.32 13.25
C THR A 137 -3.72 -5.42 13.63
N ASN A 138 -3.35 -4.88 14.80
CA ASN A 138 -1.95 -4.86 15.24
C ASN A 138 -1.02 -4.27 14.16
N LEU A 139 -1.51 -3.26 13.43
CA LEU A 139 -0.77 -2.57 12.38
C LEU A 139 0.19 -1.57 13.02
N THR A 140 1.43 -1.51 12.54
CA THR A 140 2.34 -0.41 12.90
C THR A 140 2.60 0.47 11.69
N ILE A 141 2.35 1.77 11.83
CA ILE A 141 2.73 2.79 10.85
C ILE A 141 3.78 3.70 11.49
N ASP A 142 4.92 3.89 10.84
CA ASP A 142 6.01 4.80 11.24
C ASP A 142 6.41 5.68 10.07
N VAL A 143 6.03 6.95 10.12
CA VAL A 143 6.22 7.92 9.03
C VAL A 143 7.08 9.07 9.53
N GLN A 144 8.13 9.39 8.77
CA GLN A 144 9.05 10.49 9.05
C GLN A 144 8.96 11.54 7.94
N GLY A 145 9.15 12.82 8.29
CA GLY A 145 9.29 13.92 7.32
C GLY A 145 8.40 15.14 7.59
N HIS A 146 8.68 16.24 6.89
CA HIS A 146 7.82 17.43 6.94
C HIS A 146 6.43 17.10 6.35
N SER A 147 5.36 17.45 7.05
CA SER A 147 3.98 17.08 6.70
C SER A 147 3.75 15.55 6.60
N ALA A 148 4.52 14.76 7.36
CA ALA A 148 4.35 13.32 7.48
C ALA A 148 2.91 12.96 7.86
N SER A 149 2.24 12.20 7.00
CA SER A 149 0.86 11.74 7.24
C SER A 149 0.84 10.24 7.46
N GLY A 150 0.30 9.79 8.59
CA GLY A 150 0.17 8.37 8.88
C GLY A 150 -0.84 7.72 7.94
N ILE A 151 -2.09 8.18 8.02
CA ILE A 151 -3.19 7.76 7.15
C ILE A 151 -3.92 8.98 6.61
N ASN A 152 -4.01 9.08 5.28
CA ASN A 152 -4.81 10.07 4.58
C ASN A 152 -6.05 9.39 3.98
N VAL A 153 -7.21 9.64 4.58
CA VAL A 153 -8.50 9.07 4.19
C VAL A 153 -9.30 10.11 3.41
N GLN A 154 -9.56 9.84 2.14
CA GLN A 154 -10.37 10.69 1.29
C GLN A 154 -11.84 10.28 1.33
N ARG A 155 -12.69 11.04 0.62
CA ARG A 155 -14.12 10.73 0.48
C ARG A 155 -14.32 9.34 -0.13
N ASN A 156 -15.46 8.72 0.21
CA ASN A 156 -15.87 7.39 -0.24
C ASN A 156 -14.84 6.32 0.12
N SER A 157 -14.35 6.37 1.35
CA SER A 157 -13.37 5.43 1.88
C SER A 157 -13.71 5.06 3.31
N VAL A 158 -13.41 3.81 3.66
CA VAL A 158 -13.61 3.25 5.00
C VAL A 158 -12.30 2.60 5.44
N VAL A 159 -11.81 3.01 6.58
CA VAL A 159 -10.66 2.42 7.28
C VAL A 159 -11.17 1.70 8.52
N ASP A 160 -10.67 0.50 8.77
CA ASP A 160 -10.83 -0.24 10.02
C ASP A 160 -9.45 -0.68 10.51
N LEU A 161 -8.97 -0.05 11.58
CA LEU A 161 -7.66 -0.33 12.17
C LEU A 161 -7.71 -1.48 13.19
N GLY A 162 -8.88 -2.06 13.44
CA GLY A 162 -9.06 -3.12 14.41
C GLY A 162 -8.51 -2.75 15.78
N THR A 163 -7.83 -3.70 16.42
CA THR A 163 -7.25 -3.49 17.77
C THR A 163 -5.73 -3.39 17.71
N ASN A 164 -5.13 -2.69 18.69
CA ASN A 164 -3.68 -2.61 18.89
C ASN A 164 -2.87 -2.02 17.73
N SER A 165 -3.51 -1.32 16.80
CA SER A 165 -2.81 -0.60 15.74
C SER A 165 -2.19 0.69 16.30
N THR A 166 -0.96 0.99 15.87
CA THR A 166 -0.17 2.13 16.33
C THR A 166 0.28 2.95 15.13
N ILE A 167 0.09 4.27 15.20
CA ILE A 167 0.53 5.22 14.18
C ILE A 167 1.49 6.20 14.83
N LYS A 168 2.71 6.27 14.30
CA LYS A 168 3.76 7.19 14.71
C LYS A 168 4.10 8.08 13.52
N THR A 169 4.01 9.38 13.73
CA THR A 169 4.30 10.38 12.71
C THR A 169 5.24 11.41 13.29
N HIS A 170 6.29 11.74 12.56
CA HIS A 170 7.40 12.54 13.03
C HIS A 170 7.75 13.64 12.02
N GLY A 171 7.99 14.85 12.53
CA GLY A 171 8.33 16.02 11.73
C GLY A 171 7.34 17.17 11.93
N ASP A 172 7.67 18.34 11.40
CA ASP A 172 6.80 19.51 11.48
C ASP A 172 5.53 19.28 10.67
N TYR A 173 4.39 19.72 11.20
CA TYR A 173 3.05 19.53 10.60
C TYR A 173 2.68 18.05 10.36
N ALA A 174 3.28 17.13 11.12
CA ALA A 174 2.91 15.72 11.05
C ALA A 174 1.51 15.47 11.62
N HIS A 175 0.76 14.58 10.97
CA HIS A 175 -0.60 14.21 11.37
C HIS A 175 -0.77 12.69 11.34
N GLY A 176 -1.28 12.10 12.43
CA GLY A 176 -1.52 10.66 12.50
C GLY A 176 -2.57 10.18 11.50
N ILE A 177 -3.77 10.77 11.55
CA ILE A 177 -4.86 10.48 10.62
C ILE A 177 -5.48 11.80 10.16
N TRP A 178 -5.61 11.98 8.85
CA TRP A 178 -6.38 13.05 8.21
C TRP A 178 -7.54 12.42 7.46
N SER A 179 -8.79 12.80 7.75
CA SER A 179 -9.96 12.11 7.19
C SER A 179 -11.05 13.02 6.64
N PHE A 180 -11.48 12.68 5.43
CA PHE A 180 -12.75 13.05 4.79
C PHE A 180 -13.67 11.83 4.57
N GLY A 181 -13.26 10.65 5.04
CA GLY A 181 -14.00 9.38 4.97
C GLY A 181 -14.32 8.83 6.36
N GLN A 182 -14.66 7.55 6.43
CA GLN A 182 -14.90 6.85 7.69
C GLN A 182 -13.63 6.17 8.19
N VAL A 183 -13.39 6.27 9.50
CA VAL A 183 -12.33 5.58 10.26
C VAL A 183 -12.96 4.93 11.47
#